data_AF-A0A498FDF8-F1
#
_entry.id   AF-A0A498FDF8-F1
#
_cell.length_a   1.000
_cell.length_b   1.000
_cell.length_c   1.000
_cell.angle_alpha   90.00
_cell.angle_beta   90.00
_cell.angle_gamma   90.00
#
_symmetry.space_group_name_H-M   'P 1'
#
loop_
_entity.id
_entity.type
_entity.pdbx_description
1 polymer ?
#
loop_
_entity_poly.entity_id
_entity_poly.type
_entity_poly.pdbx_seq_one_letter_code
_entity_poly.pdbx_strand_id
1 'polypeptide(L)'
;MRNNTIGSLIWLRSMRFTNQSNQMSNDFLKRVDLTTAQFDALMQIRTYQPLTQMELAEKVTVTQGGISRMLARLEKEKYIIRKQDWKTKTISL
;
A
#
# COMPACT_ATOMS: atom_id res chain seq x y z
N MET A 1 21.80 28.30 2.23
CA MET A 1 21.00 27.65 3.31
C MET A 1 20.71 28.58 4.50
N ARG A 2 20.59 29.91 4.31
CA ARG A 2 20.52 30.88 5.44
C ARG A 2 19.09 31.12 5.99
N ASN A 3 18.04 30.67 5.27
CA ASN A 3 16.62 30.82 5.63
C ASN A 3 15.85 29.48 5.64
N ASN A 4 16.48 28.36 6.02
CA ASN A 4 15.71 27.14 6.26
C ASN A 4 15.05 27.26 7.64
N THR A 5 13.74 27.48 7.67
CA THR A 5 12.97 27.42 8.92
C THR A 5 13.08 26.02 9.53
N ILE A 6 13.01 25.90 10.85
CA ILE A 6 13.04 24.62 11.58
C ILE A 6 12.06 23.60 10.96
N GLY A 7 10.91 24.08 10.46
CA GLY A 7 9.93 23.25 9.73
C GLY A 7 10.51 22.52 8.51
N SER A 8 11.32 23.18 7.69
CA SER A 8 11.94 22.55 6.52
C SER A 8 12.95 21.46 6.91
N LEU A 9 13.68 21.65 8.02
CA LEU A 9 14.61 20.64 8.54
C LEU A 9 13.88 19.42 9.12
N ILE A 10 12.77 19.66 9.84
CA ILE A 10 11.91 18.58 10.35
C ILE A 10 11.35 17.79 9.17
N TRP A 11 10.80 18.46 8.15
CA TRP A 11 10.26 17.80 6.98
C TRP A 11 11.30 16.95 6.25
N LEU A 12 12.52 17.48 6.04
CA LEU A 12 13.62 16.72 5.44
C LEU A 12 14.01 15.49 6.27
N ARG A 13 14.02 15.61 7.61
CA ARG A 13 14.31 14.47 8.49
C ARG A 13 13.21 13.41 8.42
N SER A 14 11.94 13.81 8.43
CA SER A 14 10.81 12.91 8.26
C SER A 14 10.86 12.19 6.91
N MET A 15 11.12 12.91 5.81
CA MET A 15 11.26 12.30 4.49
C MET A 15 12.38 11.26 4.44
N ARG A 16 13.56 11.58 4.98
CA ARG A 16 14.70 10.65 5.01
C ARG A 16 14.40 9.42 5.85
N PHE A 17 13.77 9.61 7.01
CA PHE A 17 13.38 8.52 7.90
C PHE A 17 12.38 7.58 7.20
N THR A 18 11.31 8.11 6.62
CA THR A 18 10.30 7.31 5.92
C THR A 18 10.91 6.57 4.73
N ASN A 19 11.79 7.22 3.96
CA ASN A 19 12.46 6.58 2.84
C ASN A 19 13.36 5.42 3.28
N GLN A 20 14.18 5.65 4.31
CA GLN A 20 15.07 4.61 4.86
C GLN A 20 14.27 3.45 5.45
N SER A 21 13.20 3.74 6.20
CA SER A 21 12.29 2.73 6.73
C SER A 21 11.65 1.90 5.62
N ASN A 22 11.12 2.55 4.58
CA ASN A 22 10.52 1.87 3.44
C ASN A 22 11.53 1.00 2.68
N GLN A 23 12.78 1.45 2.54
CA GLN A 23 13.83 0.67 1.90
C GLN A 23 14.13 -0.61 2.69
N MET A 24 14.32 -0.50 4.01
CA MET A 24 14.56 -1.67 4.88
C MET A 24 13.38 -2.65 4.87
N SER A 25 12.14 -2.13 4.96
CA SER A 25 10.93 -2.96 4.88
C SER A 25 10.80 -3.68 3.54
N ASN A 26 11.06 -2.97 2.43
CA ASN A 26 11.06 -3.59 1.10
C ASN A 26 12.17 -4.66 0.98
N ASP A 27 13.38 -4.39 1.47
CA ASP A 27 14.47 -5.36 1.44
C ASP A 27 14.13 -6.63 2.23
N PHE A 28 13.46 -6.49 3.37
CA PHE A 28 12.96 -7.62 4.13
C PHE A 28 11.86 -8.40 3.40
N LEU A 29 10.93 -7.72 2.72
CA LEU A 29 9.81 -8.34 2.01
C LEU A 29 10.20 -8.97 0.66
N LYS A 30 11.36 -8.62 0.08
CA LYS A 30 11.88 -9.27 -1.15
C LYS A 30 11.92 -10.79 -1.08
N ARG A 31 12.14 -11.36 0.11
CA ARG A 31 12.19 -12.82 0.33
C ARG A 31 10.86 -13.54 0.04
N VAL A 32 9.76 -12.80 0.01
CA VAL A 32 8.41 -13.28 -0.35
C VAL A 32 7.87 -12.59 -1.60
N ASP A 33 8.73 -11.92 -2.37
CA ASP A 33 8.39 -11.15 -3.58
C ASP A 33 7.26 -10.10 -3.39
N LEU A 34 7.22 -9.47 -2.21
CA LEU A 34 6.26 -8.40 -1.90
C LEU A 34 6.95 -7.05 -1.68
N THR A 35 6.24 -5.98 -2.01
CA THR A 35 6.56 -4.61 -1.58
C THR A 35 5.80 -4.26 -0.31
N THR A 36 6.28 -3.25 0.42
CA THR A 36 5.60 -2.72 1.63
C THR A 36 4.17 -2.27 1.32
N ALA A 37 3.95 -1.70 0.14
CA ALA A 37 2.62 -1.30 -0.36
C ALA A 37 1.68 -2.50 -0.57
N GLN A 38 2.17 -3.57 -1.20
CA GLN A 38 1.40 -4.80 -1.39
C GLN A 38 1.08 -5.45 -0.05
N PHE A 39 2.05 -5.48 0.87
CA PHE A 39 1.87 -6.02 2.21
C PHE A 39 0.82 -5.24 3.01
N ASP A 40 0.88 -3.90 3.01
CA ASP A 40 -0.15 -3.04 3.63
C ASP A 40 -1.53 -3.35 3.05
N ALA A 41 -1.66 -3.42 1.72
CA ALA A 41 -2.92 -3.77 1.07
C ALA A 41 -3.46 -5.13 1.50
N LEU A 42 -2.60 -6.16 1.58
CA LEU A 42 -3.00 -7.49 2.06
C LEU A 42 -3.43 -7.46 3.54
N MET A 43 -2.78 -6.66 4.37
CA MET A 43 -3.17 -6.47 5.77
C MET A 43 -4.53 -5.77 5.91
N GLN A 44 -4.79 -4.73 5.10
CA GLN A 44 -6.09 -4.06 5.08
C GLN A 44 -7.19 -5.00 4.57
N ILE A 45 -6.94 -5.76 3.50
CA ILE A 45 -7.88 -6.77 2.99
C ILE A 45 -8.16 -7.82 4.07
N ARG A 46 -7.13 -8.37 4.70
CA ARG A 46 -7.30 -9.34 5.80
C ARG A 46 -8.19 -8.81 6.93
N THR A 47 -8.06 -7.52 7.24
CA THR A 47 -8.77 -6.87 8.35
C THR A 47 -10.23 -6.55 8.01
N TYR A 48 -10.52 -6.17 6.76
CA TYR A 48 -11.81 -5.59 6.37
C TYR A 48 -12.55 -6.37 5.27
N GLN A 49 -12.03 -7.50 4.80
CA GLN A 49 -12.68 -8.31 3.77
C GLN A 49 -14.07 -8.82 4.20
N PRO A 50 -15.02 -8.96 3.26
CA PRO A 50 -14.92 -8.51 1.87
C PRO A 50 -15.11 -6.98 1.76
N LEU A 51 -14.27 -6.31 0.97
CA LEU A 51 -14.38 -4.86 0.72
C LEU A 51 -14.17 -4.52 -0.75
N THR A 52 -14.71 -3.39 -1.18
CA THR A 52 -14.52 -2.83 -2.51
C THR A 52 -13.14 -2.20 -2.66
N GLN A 53 -12.70 -1.99 -3.90
CA GLN A 53 -11.45 -1.27 -4.18
C GLN A 53 -11.47 0.16 -3.65
N MET A 54 -12.64 0.82 -3.62
CA MET A 54 -12.78 2.19 -3.12
C MET A 54 -12.60 2.22 -1.59
N GLU A 55 -13.26 1.32 -0.87
CA GLU A 55 -13.09 1.18 0.58
C GLU A 55 -11.65 0.80 0.95
N LEU A 56 -10.97 -0.01 0.12
CA LEU A 56 -9.56 -0.31 0.32
C LEU A 56 -8.68 0.92 0.10
N ALA A 57 -8.97 1.72 -0.92
CA ALA A 57 -8.21 2.92 -1.28
C ALA A 57 -8.28 4.02 -0.20
N GLU A 58 -9.32 4.04 0.62
CA GLU A 58 -9.43 4.93 1.79
C GLU A 58 -8.60 4.46 2.98
N LYS A 59 -8.18 3.19 3.01
CA LYS A 59 -7.49 2.56 4.15
C LYS A 59 -6.01 2.36 3.93
N VAL A 60 -5.57 2.18 2.68
CA VAL A 60 -4.16 1.97 2.35
C VAL A 60 -3.39 3.28 2.33
N THR A 61 -2.10 3.19 2.65
CA THR A 61 -1.19 4.33 2.64
C THR A 61 -0.70 4.75 1.24
N VAL A 62 -1.11 4.04 0.19
CA VAL A 62 -0.71 4.29 -1.20
C VAL A 62 -1.69 5.18 -1.97
N THR A 63 -1.17 5.88 -2.99
CA THR A 63 -1.99 6.72 -3.86
C THR A 63 -2.99 5.89 -4.68
N GLN A 64 -4.22 6.41 -4.86
CA GLN A 64 -5.30 5.71 -5.54
C GLN A 64 -4.96 5.29 -6.99
N GLY A 65 -4.11 6.05 -7.69
CA GLY A 65 -3.69 5.73 -9.06
C GLY A 65 -2.88 4.44 -9.22
N GLY A 66 -2.22 3.97 -8.16
CA GLY A 66 -1.43 2.73 -8.17
C GLY A 66 -2.21 1.48 -7.78
N ILE A 67 -3.36 1.63 -7.12
CA ILE A 67 -4.03 0.52 -6.44
C ILE A 67 -4.58 -0.53 -7.41
N SER A 68 -5.16 -0.11 -8.54
CA SER A 68 -5.72 -1.02 -9.55
C SER A 68 -4.66 -1.98 -10.12
N ARG A 69 -3.47 -1.45 -10.44
CA ARG A 69 -2.36 -2.24 -11.00
C ARG A 69 -1.80 -3.19 -9.96
N MET A 70 -1.67 -2.73 -8.72
CA MET A 70 -1.21 -3.54 -7.59
C MET A 70 -2.17 -4.70 -7.33
N LEU A 71 -3.48 -4.45 -7.27
CA LEU A 71 -4.49 -5.49 -7.07
C LEU A 71 -4.53 -6.50 -8.21
N ALA A 72 -4.36 -6.07 -9.46
CA ALA A 72 -4.25 -6.99 -10.59
C ALA A 72 -3.04 -7.92 -10.47
N ARG A 73 -1.90 -7.42 -9.96
CA ARG A 73 -0.72 -8.24 -9.69
C ARG A 73 -0.97 -9.24 -8.55
N LEU A 74 -1.54 -8.78 -7.43
CA LEU A 74 -1.85 -9.65 -6.28
C LEU A 74 -2.85 -10.76 -6.62
N GLU A 75 -3.85 -10.47 -7.44
CA GLU A 75 -4.79 -11.50 -7.93
C GLU A 75 -4.09 -12.50 -8.86
N LYS A 76 -3.23 -12.02 -9.77
CA LYS A 76 -2.44 -12.89 -10.65
C LYS A 76 -1.53 -13.83 -9.86
N GLU A 77 -0.96 -13.33 -8.77
CA GLU A 77 -0.11 -14.08 -7.84
C GLU A 77 -0.92 -14.93 -6.83
N LYS A 78 -2.26 -14.90 -6.92
CA LYS A 78 -3.20 -15.67 -6.08
C LYS A 78 -3.19 -15.31 -4.60
N TYR A 79 -2.78 -14.09 -4.26
CA TYR A 79 -2.88 -13.58 -2.89
C TYR A 79 -4.29 -13.09 -2.54
N ILE A 80 -5.09 -12.77 -3.56
CA ILE A 80 -6.46 -12.26 -3.40
C ILE A 80 -7.37 -12.85 -4.47
N ILE A 81 -8.66 -12.81 -4.19
CA ILE A 81 -9.74 -13.11 -5.12
C ILE A 81 -10.61 -11.87 -5.27
N ARG A 82 -11.01 -11.54 -6.50
CA ARG A 82 -12.01 -10.52 -6.76
C ARG A 82 -13.31 -11.14 -7.24
N LYS A 83 -14.39 -10.93 -6.49
CA LYS A 83 -15.72 -11.44 -6.84
C LYS A 83 -16.61 -10.29 -7.29
N GLN A 84 -17.23 -10.44 -8.46
CA GLN A 84 -18.29 -9.54 -8.89
C GLN A 84 -19.63 -10.11 -8.41
N ASP A 85 -20.38 -9.31 -7.66
CA ASP A 85 -21.78 -9.56 -7.33
C ASP A 85 -22.62 -8.39 -7.86
N TRP A 86 -23.40 -8.67 -8.91
CA TRP A 86 -24.17 -7.68 -9.66
C TRP A 86 -23.30 -6.48 -10.12
N LYS A 87 -23.45 -5.31 -9.47
CA LYS A 87 -22.71 -4.07 -9.75
C LYS A 87 -21.50 -3.86 -8.83
N THR A 88 -21.35 -4.68 -7.80
CA THR A 88 -20.32 -4.51 -6.77
C THR A 88 -19.19 -5.51 -6.97
N LYS A 89 -17.95 -5.02 -6.94
CA LYS A 89 -16.75 -5.85 -6.98
C LYS A 89 -16.07 -5.83 -5.62
N THR A 90 -16.01 -6.97 -4.96
CA THR A 90 -15.35 -7.10 -3.66
C THR A 90 -14.04 -7.88 -3.77
N ILE A 91 -13.17 -7.66 -2.80
CA ILE A 91 -11.83 -8.22 -2.69
C ILE A 91 -11.76 -8.98 -1.36
N SER A 92 -11.24 -10.20 -1.40
CA SER A 92 -10.88 -11.02 -0.24
C SER A 92 -9.56 -11.73 -0.49
N LEU A 93 -8.96 -12.31 0.55
CA LEU A 93 -7.90 -13.31 0.46
C LEU A 93 -8.44 -14.61 -0.17
#